data_AF-B6K4T3-F1
#
_entry.id   AF-B6K4T3-F1
#
_cell.length_a   1.000
_cell.length_b   1.000
_cell.length_c   1.000
_cell.angle_alpha   90.00
_cell.angle_beta   90.00
_cell.angle_gamma   90.00
#
_symmetry.space_group_name_H-M   'P 1'
#
loop_
_entity.id
_entity.type
_entity.pdbx_description
1 polymer ?
#
loop_
_entity_poly.entity_id
_entity_poly.type
_entity_poly.pdbx_seq_one_letter_code
_entity_poly.pdbx_strand_id
1 'polypeptide(L)'
;MTERDLYVYRKQYGVNIGSWFCLERWICHDLHVSDGDSELDAVSGLVAKFGVEEAKRRFEHHWNSWIVDEDWKYLAERNVNSVRIPIGFWSLSHASLFKDSPFEAYAGVYENCISILIKKVQEAHKYGIGVLLDLHAVYGGANEAIHSGTSSGKAEFFSNANFQQRSVDTVRYMSDVFAQFPNIVGIQVVSEPNYGQNEVLGRYYTACRAVVDKEIPVYIGDGWDLNAWVEWVHQHEQEGSYVVDHHYYFCFSEDDCKQRPKDIVKRVEAGEGCPDAEECSVAVGEWSCTLSEQSWGRTKLPDKRRKDFGEAQVLLYTEKNGGSYFWTYKFSDGRGGEWDFREMNEAGNVVYPGPKPLPKSLDPPKAFVQKRDSEYEEHVNYWTHQCPGETFCHALFKQGWDDAWTDSLFFLKNNSVLGYPRIWAQMRTRTVCPDNKYAWEYLHAMQRAFQFLKTKGNVL
;
A
#
# COMPACT_ATOMS: atom_id res chain seq x y z
N MET A 1 -15.03 0.49 16.45
CA MET A 1 -14.90 1.05 15.10
C MET A 1 -14.66 2.54 15.23
N THR A 2 -13.48 2.98 14.81
CA THR A 2 -12.96 4.35 14.92
C THR A 2 -12.76 4.95 13.52
N GLU A 3 -12.38 6.23 13.45
CA GLU A 3 -11.95 6.83 12.18
C GLU A 3 -10.68 6.14 11.62
N ARG A 4 -9.71 5.79 12.49
CA ARG A 4 -8.51 5.03 12.09
C ARG A 4 -8.89 3.69 11.44
N ASP A 5 -9.86 2.97 12.02
CA ASP A 5 -10.34 1.71 11.46
C ASP A 5 -10.86 1.88 10.02
N LEU A 6 -11.57 2.97 9.74
CA LEU A 6 -12.04 3.28 8.39
C LEU A 6 -10.87 3.47 7.42
N TYR A 7 -9.87 4.28 7.77
CA TYR A 7 -8.74 4.57 6.89
C TYR A 7 -7.86 3.35 6.65
N VAL A 8 -7.52 2.61 7.70
CA VAL A 8 -6.60 1.47 7.62
C VAL A 8 -7.20 0.31 6.82
N TYR A 9 -8.45 -0.04 7.11
CA TYR A 9 -9.02 -1.30 6.64
C TYR A 9 -9.92 -1.20 5.41
N ARG A 10 -10.26 0.02 4.96
CA ARG A 10 -11.02 0.18 3.71
C ARG A 10 -10.19 -0.24 2.49
N LYS A 11 -10.89 -0.51 1.39
CA LYS A 11 -10.25 -0.72 0.10
C LYS A 11 -9.57 0.56 -0.37
N GLN A 12 -8.28 0.46 -0.67
CA GLN A 12 -7.47 1.61 -1.07
C GLN A 12 -7.47 1.76 -2.59
N TYR A 13 -8.05 2.86 -3.08
CA TYR A 13 -7.96 3.31 -4.46
C TYR A 13 -6.95 4.45 -4.46
N GLY A 14 -5.70 4.12 -4.79
CA GLY A 14 -4.59 5.00 -4.51
C GLY A 14 -3.74 5.38 -5.72
N VAL A 15 -2.93 6.41 -5.52
CA VAL A 15 -1.86 6.79 -6.44
C VAL A 15 -0.57 6.97 -5.65
N ASN A 16 0.56 6.72 -6.29
CA ASN A 16 1.86 7.09 -5.76
C ASN A 16 2.11 8.58 -5.99
N ILE A 17 2.73 9.25 -5.03
CA ILE A 17 3.23 10.62 -5.22
C ILE A 17 4.75 10.56 -5.42
N GLY A 18 5.16 10.05 -6.57
CA GLY A 18 6.56 9.94 -6.96
C GLY A 18 7.25 11.30 -7.05
N SER A 19 8.57 11.30 -6.87
CA SER A 19 9.40 12.51 -6.89
C SER A 19 9.01 13.64 -5.94
N TRP A 20 8.30 13.33 -4.85
CA TRP A 20 7.96 14.35 -3.87
C TRP A 20 9.02 14.50 -2.78
N PHE A 21 9.13 13.49 -1.92
CA PHE A 21 10.07 13.44 -0.79
C PHE A 21 11.22 12.44 -1.01
N CYS A 22 11.23 11.79 -2.18
CA CYS A 22 12.31 10.98 -2.73
C CYS A 22 12.33 11.23 -4.23
N LEU A 23 13.36 11.92 -4.73
CA LEU A 23 13.43 12.41 -6.11
C LEU A 23 13.84 11.31 -7.10
N GLU A 24 13.19 11.35 -8.25
CA GLU A 24 13.57 10.62 -9.45
C GLU A 24 13.53 11.56 -10.65
N ARG A 25 14.68 11.77 -11.27
CA ARG A 25 14.85 12.80 -12.30
C ARG A 25 13.89 12.66 -13.48
N TRP A 26 13.54 11.43 -13.84
CA TRP A 26 12.67 11.14 -14.98
C TRP A 26 11.20 11.56 -14.74
N ILE A 27 10.77 11.74 -13.48
CA ILE A 27 9.45 12.26 -13.10
C ILE A 27 9.52 13.77 -12.84
N CYS A 28 10.55 14.22 -12.11
CA CYS A 28 10.81 15.62 -11.83
C CYS A 28 12.31 15.92 -11.93
N HIS A 29 12.69 16.78 -12.88
CA HIS A 29 14.08 17.13 -13.15
C HIS A 29 14.50 18.49 -12.57
N ASP A 30 13.57 19.25 -11.98
CA ASP A 30 13.75 20.66 -11.62
C ASP A 30 14.85 20.89 -10.57
N LEU A 31 15.09 19.90 -9.69
CA LEU A 31 16.10 19.96 -8.64
C LEU A 31 17.46 19.38 -9.07
N HIS A 32 17.53 18.71 -10.22
CA HIS A 32 18.78 18.10 -10.72
C HIS A 32 19.59 19.09 -11.56
N VAL A 33 20.60 19.70 -10.94
CA VAL A 33 21.49 20.68 -11.60
C VAL A 33 22.83 20.10 -12.05
N SER A 34 23.00 18.78 -11.88
CA SER A 34 24.16 17.97 -12.28
C SER A 34 23.70 16.78 -13.11
N ASP A 35 24.63 15.95 -13.60
CA ASP A 35 24.31 14.81 -14.48
C ASP A 35 23.76 13.59 -13.73
N GLY A 36 23.72 13.60 -12.39
CA GLY A 36 23.18 12.49 -11.59
C GLY A 36 21.66 12.51 -11.46
N ASP A 37 21.09 11.37 -11.07
CA ASP A 37 19.63 11.13 -11.13
C ASP A 37 18.99 10.84 -9.75
N SER A 38 19.81 10.56 -8.72
CA SER A 38 19.32 10.24 -7.37
C SER A 38 19.06 11.48 -6.51
N GLU A 39 18.35 11.31 -5.39
CA GLU A 39 18.19 12.34 -4.36
C GLU A 39 19.55 12.92 -3.92
N LEU A 40 20.54 12.06 -3.65
CA LEU A 40 21.87 12.47 -3.23
C LEU A 40 22.56 13.34 -4.29
N ASP A 41 22.37 13.03 -5.57
CA ASP A 41 22.93 13.81 -6.67
C ASP A 41 22.28 15.19 -6.79
N ALA A 42 20.95 15.25 -6.60
CA ALA A 42 20.21 16.50 -6.60
C ALA A 42 20.66 17.44 -5.47
N VAL A 43 20.71 16.94 -4.23
CA VAL A 43 21.09 17.76 -3.08
C VAL A 43 22.55 18.17 -3.13
N SER A 44 23.46 17.24 -3.47
CA SER A 44 24.89 17.56 -3.56
C SER A 44 25.18 18.56 -4.68
N GLY A 45 24.54 18.41 -5.85
CA GLY A 45 24.67 19.33 -6.97
C GLY A 45 24.17 20.74 -6.64
N LEU A 46 23.01 20.85 -5.98
CA LEU A 46 22.46 22.14 -5.55
C LEU A 46 23.33 22.83 -4.51
N VAL A 47 23.80 22.08 -3.50
CA VAL A 47 24.69 22.61 -2.46
C VAL A 47 26.03 23.05 -3.05
N ALA A 48 26.62 22.26 -3.96
CA ALA A 48 27.87 22.61 -4.61
C ALA A 48 27.74 23.89 -5.47
N LYS A 49 26.59 24.06 -6.14
CA LYS A 49 26.37 25.19 -7.06
C LYS A 49 25.89 26.46 -6.38
N PHE A 50 25.07 26.35 -5.34
CA PHE A 50 24.37 27.50 -4.74
C PHE A 50 24.52 27.63 -3.21
N GLY A 51 25.11 26.64 -2.55
CA GLY A 51 25.20 26.57 -1.09
C GLY A 51 23.94 26.01 -0.42
N VAL A 52 24.06 25.70 0.87
CA VAL A 52 23.03 25.00 1.67
C VAL A 52 21.71 25.77 1.74
N GLU A 53 21.75 27.09 1.99
CA GLU A 53 20.53 27.89 2.16
C GLU A 53 19.67 27.96 0.88
N GLU A 54 20.30 28.13 -0.28
CA GLU A 54 19.56 28.16 -1.55
C GLU A 54 19.09 26.76 -1.96
N ALA A 55 19.86 25.71 -1.69
CA ALA A 55 19.42 24.33 -1.86
C ALA A 55 18.18 24.05 -0.99
N LYS A 56 18.24 24.39 0.30
CA LYS A 56 17.11 24.31 1.25
C LYS A 56 15.87 25.02 0.72
N ARG A 57 16.00 26.27 0.28
CA ARG A 57 14.89 27.06 -0.28
C ARG A 57 14.23 26.37 -1.48
N ARG A 58 15.02 25.73 -2.36
CA ARG A 58 14.50 25.02 -3.54
C ARG A 58 13.79 23.72 -3.18
N PHE A 59 14.38 22.92 -2.29
CA PHE A 59 13.73 21.70 -1.78
C PHE A 59 12.43 22.02 -1.04
N GLU A 60 12.42 23.02 -0.16
CA GLU A 60 11.19 23.45 0.52
C GLU A 60 10.13 23.98 -0.43
N HIS A 61 10.55 24.71 -1.48
CA HIS A 61 9.62 25.13 -2.53
C HIS A 61 8.97 23.91 -3.18
N HIS A 62 9.77 22.96 -3.65
CA HIS A 62 9.31 21.71 -4.26
C HIS A 62 8.35 20.95 -3.35
N TRP A 63 8.73 20.66 -2.10
CA TRP A 63 7.87 19.93 -1.17
C TRP A 63 6.52 20.63 -0.91
N ASN A 64 6.48 21.96 -0.93
CA ASN A 64 5.25 22.71 -0.73
C ASN A 64 4.38 22.83 -2.00
N SER A 65 4.99 22.88 -3.18
CA SER A 65 4.28 23.12 -4.46
C SER A 65 4.05 21.86 -5.30
N TRP A 66 4.70 20.74 -4.97
CA TRP A 66 4.50 19.50 -5.73
C TRP A 66 3.08 18.99 -5.60
N ILE A 67 2.48 19.03 -4.41
CA ILE A 67 1.07 18.75 -4.19
C ILE A 67 0.43 19.95 -3.50
N VAL A 68 -0.54 20.58 -4.15
CA VAL A 68 -1.31 21.72 -3.63
C VAL A 68 -2.77 21.31 -3.35
N ASP A 69 -3.55 22.24 -2.80
CA ASP A 69 -4.96 22.01 -2.44
C ASP A 69 -5.79 21.51 -3.63
N GLU A 70 -5.52 22.05 -4.82
CA GLU A 70 -6.17 21.65 -6.07
C GLU A 70 -5.87 20.21 -6.46
N ASP A 71 -4.66 19.71 -6.18
CA ASP A 71 -4.30 18.32 -6.45
C ASP A 71 -5.07 17.36 -5.52
N TRP A 72 -5.18 17.68 -4.23
CA TRP A 72 -5.96 16.89 -3.28
C TRP A 72 -7.44 16.84 -3.65
N LYS A 73 -8.01 17.99 -4.02
CA LYS A 73 -9.38 18.08 -4.53
C LYS A 73 -9.55 17.24 -5.80
N TYR A 74 -8.62 17.36 -6.75
CA TYR A 74 -8.64 16.60 -8.00
C TYR A 74 -8.70 15.09 -7.73
N LEU A 75 -7.85 14.59 -6.83
CA LEU A 75 -7.79 13.19 -6.44
C LEU A 75 -9.11 12.72 -5.81
N ALA A 76 -9.63 13.46 -4.83
CA ALA A 76 -10.89 13.13 -4.16
C ALA A 76 -12.08 13.08 -5.14
N GLU A 77 -12.18 14.02 -6.09
CA GLU A 77 -13.22 14.04 -7.13
C GLU A 77 -13.17 12.84 -8.09
N ARG A 78 -12.04 12.12 -8.14
CA ARG A 78 -11.82 10.93 -8.98
C ARG A 78 -11.84 9.63 -8.18
N ASN A 79 -12.40 9.67 -6.99
CA ASN A 79 -12.51 8.55 -6.05
C ASN A 79 -11.16 7.98 -5.60
N VAL A 80 -10.07 8.76 -5.72
CA VAL A 80 -8.81 8.41 -5.06
C VAL A 80 -8.99 8.67 -3.56
N ASN A 81 -8.82 7.63 -2.76
CA ASN A 81 -9.02 7.67 -1.32
C ASN A 81 -7.73 7.42 -0.54
N SER A 82 -6.61 7.12 -1.20
CA SER A 82 -5.33 6.91 -0.55
C SER A 82 -4.19 7.42 -1.43
N VAL A 83 -3.08 7.80 -0.82
CA VAL A 83 -1.83 8.08 -1.52
C VAL A 83 -0.69 7.32 -0.87
N ARG A 84 0.24 6.81 -1.69
CA ARG A 84 1.52 6.27 -1.24
C ARG A 84 2.58 7.36 -1.41
N ILE A 85 3.29 7.68 -0.33
CA ILE A 85 4.31 8.74 -0.32
C ILE A 85 5.68 8.09 -0.10
N PRO A 86 6.49 7.95 -1.17
CA PRO A 86 7.88 7.56 -1.08
C PRO A 86 8.70 8.59 -0.30
N ILE A 87 9.41 8.13 0.74
CA ILE A 87 10.36 8.92 1.53
C ILE A 87 11.68 8.18 1.70
N GLY A 88 12.77 8.93 1.93
CA GLY A 88 14.01 8.37 2.46
C GLY A 88 14.19 8.71 3.93
N PHE A 89 15.17 8.09 4.59
CA PHE A 89 15.50 8.40 5.98
C PHE A 89 15.87 9.89 6.20
N TRP A 90 16.38 10.56 5.16
CA TRP A 90 16.70 11.99 5.19
C TRP A 90 15.45 12.88 5.32
N SER A 91 14.29 12.43 4.83
CA SER A 91 13.04 13.20 4.88
C SER A 91 12.52 13.39 6.31
N LEU A 92 13.05 12.64 7.28
CA LEU A 92 12.64 12.68 8.67
C LEU A 92 13.35 13.76 9.50
N SER A 93 14.32 14.47 8.92
CA SER A 93 14.99 15.64 9.54
C SER A 93 15.63 15.37 10.92
N HIS A 94 15.80 14.11 11.32
CA HIS A 94 16.27 13.75 12.65
C HIS A 94 17.80 13.57 12.64
N ALA A 95 18.51 14.35 13.45
CA ALA A 95 19.97 14.44 13.40
C ALA A 95 20.69 13.07 13.50
N SER A 96 20.19 12.15 14.33
CA SER A 96 20.79 10.81 14.45
C SER A 96 20.66 9.95 13.19
N LEU A 97 19.66 10.23 12.34
CA LEU A 97 19.47 9.52 11.07
C LEU A 97 20.46 10.02 10.01
N PHE A 98 20.96 11.25 10.11
CA PHE A 98 21.96 11.76 9.17
C PHE A 98 23.37 11.25 9.44
N LYS A 99 23.72 11.02 10.71
CA LYS A 99 25.08 10.66 11.14
C LYS A 99 25.65 9.46 10.37
N ASP A 100 26.90 9.48 9.95
CA ASP A 100 27.57 8.38 9.24
C ASP A 100 26.81 7.93 7.98
N SER A 101 26.09 8.84 7.32
CA SER A 101 25.37 8.60 6.06
C SER A 101 25.88 9.53 4.96
N PRO A 102 25.72 9.18 3.67
CA PRO A 102 26.06 10.08 2.57
C PRO A 102 25.34 11.43 2.60
N PHE A 103 24.22 11.52 3.32
CA PHE A 103 23.40 12.72 3.45
C PHE A 103 23.84 13.65 4.58
N GLU A 104 24.80 13.24 5.44
CA GLU A 104 25.18 14.00 6.64
C GLU A 104 25.59 15.45 6.34
N ALA A 105 26.40 15.64 5.29
CA ALA A 105 26.88 16.96 4.87
C ALA A 105 25.75 17.88 4.36
N TYR A 106 24.57 17.33 4.09
CA TYR A 106 23.43 18.03 3.51
C TYR A 106 22.24 18.13 4.47
N ALA A 107 22.39 17.71 5.74
CA ALA A 107 21.31 17.69 6.73
C ALA A 107 20.57 19.03 6.86
N GLY A 108 21.28 20.16 6.72
CA GLY A 108 20.68 21.50 6.75
C GLY A 108 19.63 21.76 5.66
N VAL A 109 19.72 21.09 4.50
CA VAL A 109 18.72 21.18 3.42
C VAL A 109 17.39 20.57 3.84
N TYR A 110 17.43 19.54 4.68
CA TYR A 110 16.27 18.74 5.08
C TYR A 110 15.65 19.17 6.41
N GLU A 111 16.17 20.22 7.07
CA GLU A 111 15.76 20.62 8.42
C GLU A 111 14.24 20.73 8.61
N ASN A 112 13.53 21.28 7.63
CA ASN A 112 12.07 21.49 7.69
C ASN A 112 11.25 20.39 6.99
N CYS A 113 11.89 19.37 6.41
CA CYS A 113 11.24 18.36 5.57
C CYS A 113 10.13 17.61 6.34
N ILE A 114 10.42 17.10 7.54
CA ILE A 114 9.44 16.39 8.38
C ILE A 114 8.22 17.26 8.71
N SER A 115 8.42 18.54 8.98
CA SER A 115 7.34 19.47 9.33
C SER A 115 6.42 19.72 8.13
N ILE A 116 7.00 19.79 6.93
CA ILE A 116 6.25 19.89 5.68
C ILE A 116 5.49 18.58 5.43
N LEU A 117 6.13 17.41 5.58
CA LEU A 117 5.47 16.11 5.43
C LEU A 117 4.27 15.95 6.38
N ILE A 118 4.42 16.32 7.66
CA ILE A 118 3.31 16.32 8.63
C ILE A 118 2.15 17.21 8.14
N LYS A 119 2.45 18.43 7.70
CA LYS A 119 1.43 19.33 7.15
C LYS A 119 0.72 18.71 5.94
N LYS A 120 1.46 18.02 5.07
CA LYS A 120 0.91 17.34 3.89
C LYS A 120 0.02 16.14 4.24
N VAL A 121 0.36 15.38 5.27
CA VAL A 121 -0.52 14.32 5.83
C VAL A 121 -1.83 14.92 6.36
N GLN A 122 -1.75 16.07 7.05
CA GLN A 122 -2.94 16.79 7.54
C GLN A 122 -3.78 17.39 6.41
N GLU A 123 -3.15 17.85 5.33
CA GLU A 123 -3.86 18.30 4.12
C GLU A 123 -4.63 17.14 3.48
N ALA A 124 -4.00 15.99 3.28
CA ALA A 124 -4.66 14.78 2.77
C ALA A 124 -5.89 14.37 3.62
N HIS A 125 -5.77 14.45 4.96
CA HIS A 125 -6.87 14.12 5.88
C HIS A 125 -8.12 14.98 5.64
N LYS A 126 -7.97 16.28 5.34
CA LYS A 126 -9.10 17.19 5.06
C LYS A 126 -9.92 16.76 3.85
N TYR A 127 -9.31 16.02 2.92
CA TYR A 127 -9.93 15.50 1.71
C TYR A 127 -10.40 14.05 1.85
N GLY A 128 -10.33 13.47 3.05
CA GLY A 128 -10.70 12.07 3.25
C GLY A 128 -9.67 11.08 2.69
N ILE A 129 -8.44 11.54 2.41
CA ILE A 129 -7.37 10.77 1.77
C ILE A 129 -6.44 10.15 2.83
N GLY A 130 -6.29 8.83 2.74
CA GLY A 130 -5.34 8.05 3.52
C GLY A 130 -3.92 8.21 3.00
N VAL A 131 -2.92 7.98 3.86
CA VAL A 131 -1.51 8.05 3.51
C VAL A 131 -0.82 6.75 3.91
N LEU A 132 -0.25 6.06 2.93
CA LEU A 132 0.74 5.01 3.12
C LEU A 132 2.11 5.67 3.07
N LEU A 133 2.82 5.69 4.21
CA LEU A 133 4.19 6.19 4.26
C LEU A 133 5.14 5.07 3.86
N ASP A 134 5.91 5.30 2.80
CA ASP A 134 6.80 4.30 2.24
C ASP A 134 8.27 4.68 2.45
N LEU A 135 8.99 3.89 3.24
CA LEU A 135 10.44 3.98 3.36
C LEU A 135 11.09 3.41 2.09
N HIS A 136 11.04 4.22 1.05
CA HIS A 136 11.48 3.92 -0.30
C HIS A 136 13.01 3.72 -0.36
N ALA A 137 13.73 4.46 0.47
CA ALA A 137 15.19 4.40 0.58
C ALA A 137 15.65 4.09 2.01
N VAL A 138 16.02 2.82 2.23
CA VAL A 138 16.66 2.34 3.46
C VAL A 138 18.17 2.60 3.44
N TYR A 139 18.84 2.47 4.60
CA TYR A 139 20.30 2.62 4.66
C TYR A 139 21.02 1.59 3.80
N GLY A 140 21.95 2.05 2.99
CA GLY A 140 22.74 1.20 2.09
C GLY A 140 22.01 0.73 0.84
N GLY A 141 20.74 1.10 0.64
CA GLY A 141 19.91 0.64 -0.47
C GLY A 141 19.48 -0.82 -0.33
N ALA A 142 18.21 -1.10 -0.58
CA ALA A 142 17.70 -2.48 -0.66
C ALA A 142 17.75 -3.04 -2.09
N ASN A 143 18.14 -2.22 -3.06
CA ASN A 143 18.37 -2.54 -4.47
C ASN A 143 19.43 -1.59 -5.03
N GLU A 144 19.86 -1.82 -6.26
CA GLU A 144 20.88 -1.05 -6.95
C GLU A 144 20.34 0.19 -7.69
N ALA A 145 19.03 0.41 -7.70
CA ALA A 145 18.38 1.43 -8.49
C ALA A 145 18.45 2.82 -7.85
N ILE A 146 18.39 3.87 -8.68
CA ILE A 146 18.54 5.27 -8.26
C ILE A 146 17.47 5.72 -7.26
N HIS A 147 16.28 5.10 -7.29
CA HIS A 147 15.18 5.40 -6.38
C HIS A 147 15.46 4.93 -4.94
N SER A 148 16.52 4.13 -4.70
CA SER A 148 17.10 3.93 -3.36
C SER A 148 17.82 5.17 -2.79
N GLY A 149 17.74 6.33 -3.47
CA GLY A 149 18.26 7.62 -2.99
C GLY A 149 19.72 7.90 -3.33
N THR A 150 20.45 6.92 -3.85
CA THR A 150 21.87 7.07 -4.22
C THR A 150 22.14 6.42 -5.57
N SER A 151 23.06 7.00 -6.34
CA SER A 151 23.59 6.41 -7.57
C SER A 151 24.74 5.42 -7.31
N SER A 152 24.75 4.76 -6.14
CA SER A 152 25.85 3.87 -5.73
C SER A 152 25.86 2.54 -6.50
N GLY A 153 24.72 2.12 -7.04
CA GLY A 153 24.58 0.84 -7.73
C GLY A 153 24.78 -0.37 -6.81
N LYS A 154 24.48 -0.24 -5.51
CA LYS A 154 24.69 -1.28 -4.51
C LYS A 154 23.48 -1.45 -3.59
N ALA A 155 23.28 -2.68 -3.14
CA ALA A 155 22.33 -3.04 -2.08
C ALA A 155 23.06 -3.47 -0.78
N GLU A 156 23.73 -2.53 -0.11
CA GLU A 156 24.55 -2.79 1.09
C GLU A 156 23.70 -3.07 2.35
N PHE A 157 22.39 -2.82 2.29
CA PHE A 157 21.45 -3.14 3.37
C PHE A 157 21.57 -4.60 3.85
N PHE A 158 21.69 -5.56 2.92
CA PHE A 158 21.64 -6.99 3.26
C PHE A 158 22.89 -7.50 3.96
N SER A 159 24.05 -6.90 3.68
CA SER A 159 25.34 -7.33 4.23
C SER A 159 25.76 -6.55 5.48
N ASN A 160 25.00 -5.53 5.88
CA ASN A 160 25.36 -4.63 6.97
C ASN A 160 24.28 -4.53 8.05
N ALA A 161 24.52 -5.23 9.18
CA ALA A 161 23.61 -5.22 10.33
C ALA A 161 23.38 -3.82 10.93
N ASN A 162 24.35 -2.91 10.84
CA ASN A 162 24.17 -1.53 11.29
C ASN A 162 23.18 -0.78 10.39
N PHE A 163 23.23 -1.00 9.07
CA PHE A 163 22.24 -0.41 8.15
C PHE A 163 20.83 -0.96 8.39
N GLN A 164 20.71 -2.26 8.68
CA GLN A 164 19.44 -2.88 9.06
C GLN A 164 18.88 -2.25 10.34
N GLN A 165 19.68 -2.14 11.40
CA GLN A 165 19.25 -1.54 12.67
C GLN A 165 18.86 -0.07 12.52
N ARG A 166 19.63 0.72 11.76
CA ARG A 166 19.29 2.12 11.50
C ARG A 166 18.00 2.29 10.70
N SER A 167 17.70 1.34 9.81
CA SER A 167 16.44 1.32 9.08
C SER A 167 15.26 1.00 10.01
N VAL A 168 15.43 0.07 10.98
CA VAL A 168 14.45 -0.16 12.05
C VAL A 168 14.25 1.09 12.91
N ASP A 169 15.32 1.81 13.24
CA ASP A 169 15.24 3.06 14.01
C ASP A 169 14.51 4.18 13.25
N THR A 170 14.67 4.20 11.93
CA THR A 170 13.92 5.09 11.02
C THR A 170 12.43 4.77 11.06
N VAL A 171 12.07 3.49 10.93
CA VAL A 171 10.67 3.02 11.01
C VAL A 171 10.06 3.33 12.38
N ARG A 172 10.81 3.16 13.48
CA ARG A 172 10.35 3.56 14.83
C ARG A 172 10.01 5.04 14.87
N TYR A 173 10.90 5.89 14.38
CA TYR A 173 10.66 7.34 14.37
C TYR A 173 9.45 7.73 13.50
N MET A 174 9.27 7.07 12.35
CA MET A 174 8.06 7.23 11.53
C MET A 174 6.81 6.88 12.34
N SER A 175 6.81 5.74 13.03
CA SER A 175 5.68 5.34 13.87
C SER A 175 5.40 6.35 14.99
N ASP A 176 6.42 6.76 15.74
CA ASP A 176 6.29 7.69 16.87
C ASP A 176 5.69 9.04 16.43
N VAL A 177 6.09 9.54 15.26
CA VAL A 177 5.60 10.82 14.72
C VAL A 177 4.20 10.69 14.15
N PHE A 178 3.96 9.66 13.32
CA PHE A 178 2.78 9.60 12.48
C PHE A 178 1.61 8.82 13.08
N ALA A 179 1.81 8.04 14.14
CA ALA A 179 0.74 7.26 14.77
C ALA A 179 -0.38 8.08 15.42
N GLN A 180 -0.20 9.38 15.58
CA GLN A 180 -1.27 10.28 16.02
C GLN A 180 -2.29 10.61 14.90
N PHE A 181 -1.94 10.42 13.62
CA PHE A 181 -2.81 10.78 12.50
C PHE A 181 -3.69 9.59 12.11
N PRO A 182 -5.04 9.72 12.16
CA PRO A 182 -5.95 8.60 11.89
C PRO A 182 -5.92 8.17 10.41
N ASN A 183 -5.49 9.04 9.50
CA ASN A 183 -5.42 8.75 8.07
C ASN A 183 -4.11 8.08 7.64
N ILE A 184 -3.22 7.69 8.55
CA ILE A 184 -2.09 6.83 8.22
C ILE A 184 -2.62 5.40 8.05
N VAL A 185 -2.64 4.92 6.80
CA VAL A 185 -3.19 3.59 6.46
C VAL A 185 -2.19 2.47 6.67
N GLY A 186 -0.89 2.81 6.72
CA GLY A 186 0.20 1.88 6.93
C GLY A 186 1.56 2.55 6.89
N ILE A 187 2.58 1.81 7.31
CA ILE A 187 3.99 2.15 7.13
C ILE A 187 4.63 1.01 6.32
N GLN A 188 5.13 1.32 5.13
CA GLN A 188 5.95 0.41 4.34
C GLN A 188 7.41 0.55 4.76
N VAL A 189 7.99 -0.58 5.14
CA VAL A 189 9.30 -0.60 5.83
C VAL A 189 10.48 -0.75 4.86
N VAL A 190 10.18 -1.16 3.63
CA VAL A 190 11.09 -1.21 2.48
C VAL A 190 10.23 -1.34 1.21
N SER A 191 10.60 -0.61 0.15
CA SER A 191 9.87 -0.64 -1.14
C SER A 191 10.18 -1.89 -1.97
N GLU A 192 11.34 -1.90 -2.65
CA GLU A 192 11.69 -2.95 -3.62
C GLU A 192 12.98 -3.67 -3.24
N PRO A 193 13.00 -4.53 -2.20
CA PRO A 193 14.22 -5.22 -1.83
C PRO A 193 14.64 -6.24 -2.90
N ASN A 194 15.94 -6.51 -3.04
CA ASN A 194 16.43 -7.52 -3.98
C ASN A 194 15.89 -8.92 -3.66
N TYR A 195 15.65 -9.69 -4.73
CA TYR A 195 15.23 -11.07 -4.68
C TYR A 195 16.23 -11.96 -3.92
N GLY A 196 15.72 -12.98 -3.23
CA GLY A 196 16.53 -14.01 -2.57
C GLY A 196 17.11 -13.61 -1.21
N GLN A 197 16.64 -12.51 -0.61
CA GLN A 197 17.12 -11.97 0.67
C GLN A 197 16.21 -12.31 1.86
N ASN A 198 15.39 -13.37 1.72
CA ASN A 198 14.26 -13.67 2.61
C ASN A 198 14.67 -13.81 4.09
N GLU A 199 15.85 -14.36 4.40
CA GLU A 199 16.31 -14.53 5.78
C GLU A 199 16.56 -13.18 6.49
N VAL A 200 17.21 -12.24 5.81
CA VAL A 200 17.49 -10.89 6.34
C VAL A 200 16.20 -10.09 6.42
N LEU A 201 15.38 -10.14 5.37
CA LEU A 201 14.12 -9.43 5.30
C LEU A 201 13.13 -9.91 6.38
N GLY A 202 13.03 -11.22 6.63
CA GLY A 202 12.11 -11.75 7.64
C GLY A 202 12.45 -11.23 9.03
N ARG A 203 13.74 -11.24 9.40
CA ARG A 203 14.20 -10.61 10.66
C ARG A 203 13.90 -9.11 10.70
N TYR A 204 14.14 -8.41 9.59
CA TYR A 204 13.88 -6.97 9.50
C TYR A 204 12.40 -6.64 9.66
N TYR A 205 11.50 -7.42 9.04
CA TYR A 205 10.05 -7.23 9.12
C TYR A 205 9.52 -7.47 10.52
N THR A 206 9.95 -8.54 11.19
CA THR A 206 9.62 -8.78 12.60
C THR A 206 10.14 -7.65 13.50
N ALA A 207 11.37 -7.18 13.28
CA ALA A 207 11.94 -6.07 14.05
C ALA A 207 11.17 -4.75 13.83
N CYS A 208 10.74 -4.47 12.60
CA CYS A 208 9.89 -3.32 12.29
C CYS A 208 8.50 -3.43 12.94
N ARG A 209 7.87 -4.61 12.88
CA ARG A 209 6.58 -4.85 13.54
C ARG A 209 6.63 -4.59 15.05
N ALA A 210 7.74 -4.92 15.70
CA ALA A 210 7.94 -4.69 17.12
C ALA A 210 8.03 -3.20 17.51
N VAL A 211 8.34 -2.31 16.56
CA VAL A 211 8.51 -0.86 16.82
C VAL A 211 7.40 0.02 16.23
N VAL A 212 6.61 -0.51 15.30
CA VAL A 212 5.44 0.19 14.75
C VAL A 212 4.24 0.06 15.71
N ASP A 213 3.44 1.12 15.81
CA ASP A 213 2.20 1.14 16.59
C ASP A 213 1.27 -0.01 16.15
N LYS A 214 0.72 -0.75 17.12
CA LYS A 214 -0.11 -1.95 16.88
C LYS A 214 -1.38 -1.68 16.06
N GLU A 215 -1.87 -0.44 16.04
CA GLU A 215 -3.05 -0.04 15.26
C GLU A 215 -2.71 0.27 13.79
N ILE A 216 -1.43 0.28 13.42
CA ILE A 216 -0.95 0.59 12.06
C ILE A 216 -0.35 -0.68 11.44
N PRO A 217 -0.84 -1.13 10.27
CA PRO A 217 -0.23 -2.25 9.55
C PRO A 217 1.19 -1.93 9.06
N VAL A 218 2.06 -2.93 9.10
CA VAL A 218 3.37 -2.88 8.45
C VAL A 218 3.23 -3.43 7.04
N TYR A 219 3.51 -2.60 6.04
CA TYR A 219 3.60 -3.01 4.66
C TYR A 219 5.02 -3.51 4.37
N ILE A 220 5.15 -4.65 3.70
CA ILE A 220 6.44 -5.28 3.40
C ILE A 220 6.60 -5.44 1.88
N GLY A 221 7.73 -5.02 1.33
CA GLY A 221 8.07 -5.32 -0.06
C GLY A 221 8.30 -6.81 -0.25
N ASP A 222 7.73 -7.41 -1.29
CA ASP A 222 7.84 -8.85 -1.53
C ASP A 222 9.17 -9.30 -2.15
N GLY A 223 10.05 -8.36 -2.50
CA GLY A 223 11.32 -8.64 -3.16
C GLY A 223 11.20 -9.57 -4.36
N TRP A 224 10.10 -9.43 -5.12
CA TRP A 224 9.80 -10.21 -6.32
C TRP A 224 9.51 -11.71 -6.04
N ASP A 225 9.19 -12.07 -4.80
CA ASP A 225 8.81 -13.43 -4.37
C ASP A 225 7.47 -13.42 -3.60
N LEU A 226 6.41 -12.99 -4.28
CA LEU A 226 5.06 -12.85 -3.72
C LEU A 226 4.61 -14.07 -2.91
N ASN A 227 4.78 -15.28 -3.45
CA ASN A 227 4.31 -16.50 -2.81
C ASN A 227 5.02 -16.77 -1.48
N ALA A 228 6.34 -16.55 -1.41
CA ALA A 228 7.08 -16.74 -0.17
C ALA A 228 6.62 -15.76 0.92
N TRP A 229 6.34 -14.50 0.56
CA TRP A 229 5.91 -13.50 1.54
C TRP A 229 4.44 -13.63 1.95
N VAL A 230 3.58 -14.11 1.06
CA VAL A 230 2.22 -14.52 1.41
C VAL A 230 2.24 -15.62 2.47
N GLU A 231 3.02 -16.68 2.24
CA GLU A 231 3.20 -17.78 3.20
C GLU A 231 3.85 -17.30 4.50
N TRP A 232 4.87 -16.43 4.42
CA TRP A 232 5.50 -15.85 5.60
C TRP A 232 4.48 -15.06 6.43
N VAL A 233 3.67 -14.20 5.82
CA VAL A 233 2.63 -13.45 6.56
C VAL A 233 1.64 -14.40 7.22
N HIS A 234 1.19 -15.47 6.56
CA HIS A 234 0.31 -16.49 7.17
C HIS A 234 0.89 -17.09 8.45
N GLN A 235 2.20 -17.33 8.47
CA GLN A 235 2.88 -17.88 9.63
C GLN A 235 3.03 -16.87 10.78
N HIS A 236 2.96 -15.57 10.48
CA HIS A 236 3.23 -14.48 11.43
C HIS A 236 1.98 -13.62 11.75
N GLU A 237 0.78 -14.02 11.31
CA GLU A 237 -0.45 -13.23 11.53
C GLU A 237 -0.81 -13.02 13.01
N GLN A 238 -0.34 -13.92 13.87
CA GLN A 238 -0.52 -13.81 15.32
C GLN A 238 0.40 -12.75 15.94
N GLU A 239 1.47 -12.37 15.26
CA GLU A 239 2.49 -11.43 15.75
C GLU A 239 2.16 -9.96 15.43
N GLY A 240 1.26 -9.72 14.48
CA GLY A 240 0.84 -8.37 14.13
C GLY A 240 0.16 -8.28 12.77
N SER A 241 -0.18 -7.06 12.38
CA SER A 241 -0.81 -6.75 11.10
C SER A 241 0.27 -6.50 10.05
N TYR A 242 0.39 -7.40 9.08
CA TYR A 242 1.28 -7.28 7.93
C TYR A 242 0.49 -7.21 6.62
N VAL A 243 0.91 -6.35 5.69
CA VAL A 243 0.39 -6.30 4.32
C VAL A 243 1.54 -6.53 3.36
N VAL A 244 1.42 -7.52 2.48
CA VAL A 244 2.40 -7.71 1.40
C VAL A 244 2.15 -6.63 0.35
N ASP A 245 3.21 -5.95 -0.04
CA ASP A 245 3.21 -5.02 -1.16
C ASP A 245 3.82 -5.69 -2.39
N HIS A 246 3.03 -5.78 -3.46
CA HIS A 246 3.41 -6.37 -4.74
C HIS A 246 3.41 -5.32 -5.84
N HIS A 247 4.52 -5.17 -6.55
CA HIS A 247 4.65 -4.26 -7.69
C HIS A 247 4.36 -5.03 -8.98
N TYR A 248 3.34 -4.62 -9.71
CA TYR A 248 2.80 -5.40 -10.82
C TYR A 248 2.92 -4.67 -12.18
N TYR A 249 4.02 -4.95 -12.88
CA TYR A 249 4.35 -4.33 -14.17
C TYR A 249 4.46 -5.35 -15.31
N PHE A 250 4.13 -4.92 -16.53
CA PHE A 250 4.16 -5.74 -17.76
C PHE A 250 5.07 -5.16 -18.85
N CYS A 251 6.07 -4.36 -18.45
CA CYS A 251 6.97 -3.66 -19.37
C CYS A 251 8.46 -3.99 -19.19
N PHE A 252 8.82 -4.79 -18.19
CA PHE A 252 10.23 -5.04 -17.85
C PHE A 252 10.72 -6.45 -18.21
N SER A 253 9.88 -7.47 -18.14
CA SER A 253 10.29 -8.84 -18.47
C SER A 253 10.41 -9.04 -19.98
N GLU A 254 11.35 -9.89 -20.39
CA GLU A 254 11.55 -10.22 -21.82
C GLU A 254 10.29 -10.83 -22.44
N ASP A 255 9.57 -11.65 -21.66
CA ASP A 255 8.34 -12.30 -22.10
C ASP A 255 7.19 -11.31 -22.29
N ASP A 256 7.02 -10.35 -21.39
CA ASP A 256 5.98 -9.32 -21.54
C ASP A 256 6.28 -8.37 -22.69
N CYS A 257 7.56 -8.01 -22.88
CA CYS A 257 8.00 -7.10 -23.94
C CYS A 257 7.71 -7.60 -25.35
N LYS A 258 7.58 -8.91 -25.54
CA LYS A 258 7.34 -9.53 -26.85
C LYS A 258 5.87 -9.81 -27.12
N GLN A 259 5.00 -9.65 -26.13
CA GLN A 259 3.58 -9.98 -26.25
C GLN A 259 2.78 -8.86 -26.92
N ARG A 260 1.63 -9.22 -27.49
CA ARG A 260 0.70 -8.21 -28.02
C ARG A 260 -0.10 -7.64 -26.84
N PRO A 261 -0.44 -6.34 -26.83
CA PRO A 261 -1.21 -5.75 -25.74
C PRO A 261 -2.51 -6.49 -25.43
N LYS A 262 -3.23 -6.95 -26.48
CA LYS A 262 -4.46 -7.73 -26.31
C LYS A 262 -4.27 -9.09 -25.60
N ASP A 263 -3.08 -9.67 -25.67
CA ASP A 263 -2.79 -10.96 -25.04
C ASP A 263 -2.40 -10.72 -23.57
N ILE A 264 -1.68 -9.62 -23.29
CA ILE A 264 -1.42 -9.15 -21.92
C ILE A 264 -2.74 -8.81 -21.20
N VAL A 265 -3.65 -8.07 -21.85
CA VAL A 265 -4.99 -7.78 -21.30
C VAL A 265 -5.70 -9.07 -20.89
N LYS A 266 -5.68 -10.12 -21.72
CA LYS A 266 -6.32 -11.40 -21.37
C LYS A 266 -5.70 -12.08 -20.16
N ARG A 267 -4.39 -11.93 -19.95
CA ARG A 267 -3.69 -12.47 -18.77
C ARG A 267 -4.12 -11.72 -17.51
N VAL A 268 -4.25 -10.40 -17.58
CA VAL A 268 -4.82 -9.57 -16.51
C VAL A 268 -6.27 -9.96 -16.23
N GLU A 269 -7.12 -10.09 -17.25
CA GLU A 269 -8.51 -10.53 -17.09
C GLU A 269 -8.63 -11.94 -16.49
N ALA A 270 -7.67 -12.82 -16.78
CA ALA A 270 -7.58 -14.14 -16.16
C ALA A 270 -7.04 -14.09 -14.71
N GLY A 271 -6.59 -12.92 -14.24
CA GLY A 271 -6.01 -12.70 -12.93
C GLY A 271 -4.69 -13.43 -12.73
N GLU A 272 -3.94 -13.69 -13.80
CA GLU A 272 -2.57 -14.21 -13.74
C GLU A 272 -1.75 -13.31 -12.83
N GLY A 273 -0.84 -13.88 -12.03
CA GLY A 273 0.11 -13.13 -11.19
C GLY A 273 -0.50 -12.22 -10.11
N CYS A 274 -1.84 -12.11 -10.03
CA CYS A 274 -2.49 -11.20 -9.10
C CYS A 274 -2.82 -11.92 -7.79
N PRO A 275 -2.29 -11.43 -6.66
CA PRO A 275 -2.61 -11.98 -5.35
C PRO A 275 -4.10 -11.81 -5.02
N ASP A 276 -4.69 -12.73 -4.25
CA ASP A 276 -6.03 -12.54 -3.66
C ASP A 276 -5.90 -12.12 -2.19
N ALA A 277 -6.51 -10.99 -1.83
CA ALA A 277 -6.54 -10.44 -0.49
C ALA A 277 -7.25 -11.35 0.53
N GLU A 278 -8.05 -12.31 0.06
CA GLU A 278 -8.66 -13.35 0.91
C GLU A 278 -7.67 -14.43 1.32
N GLU A 279 -6.67 -14.69 0.48
CA GLU A 279 -5.60 -15.61 0.82
C GLU A 279 -4.69 -14.94 1.85
N CYS A 280 -4.14 -13.76 1.56
CA CYS A 280 -3.31 -12.96 2.47
C CYS A 280 -3.61 -11.48 2.32
N SER A 281 -3.30 -10.64 3.30
CA SER A 281 -3.47 -9.19 3.11
C SER A 281 -2.43 -8.65 2.15
N VAL A 282 -2.84 -8.43 0.89
CA VAL A 282 -1.96 -7.94 -0.18
C VAL A 282 -2.51 -6.66 -0.81
N ALA A 283 -1.60 -5.76 -1.17
CA ALA A 283 -1.84 -4.58 -2.00
C ALA A 283 -0.99 -4.63 -3.27
N VAL A 284 -1.48 -4.01 -4.35
CA VAL A 284 -0.64 -3.64 -5.49
C VAL A 284 -0.10 -2.23 -5.25
N GLY A 285 1.07 -2.09 -4.62
CA GLY A 285 1.64 -0.78 -4.27
C GLY A 285 2.18 0.00 -5.48
N GLU A 286 2.42 -0.68 -6.59
CA GLU A 286 2.79 -0.03 -7.84
C GLU A 286 2.27 -0.79 -9.06
N TRP A 287 1.70 -0.04 -10.00
CA TRP A 287 1.26 -0.51 -11.33
C TRP A 287 1.08 0.70 -12.25
N SER A 288 1.09 0.49 -13.57
CA SER A 288 0.89 1.57 -14.55
C SER A 288 0.15 1.08 -15.79
N CYS A 289 -0.11 1.96 -16.76
CA CYS A 289 -0.63 1.57 -18.07
C CYS A 289 0.50 1.26 -19.07
N THR A 290 1.75 1.20 -18.63
CA THR A 290 2.92 1.11 -19.49
C THR A 290 3.14 -0.31 -19.99
N LEU A 291 3.34 -0.44 -21.30
CA LEU A 291 3.91 -1.62 -21.95
C LEU A 291 5.15 -1.20 -22.73
N SER A 292 6.00 -2.16 -23.10
CA SER A 292 7.19 -1.85 -23.90
C SER A 292 6.83 -1.29 -25.28
N GLU A 293 7.74 -0.53 -25.89
CA GLU A 293 7.59 -0.05 -27.27
C GLU A 293 7.37 -1.21 -28.26
N GLN A 294 8.04 -2.34 -28.01
CA GLN A 294 7.87 -3.54 -28.82
C GLN A 294 6.46 -4.12 -28.72
N SER A 295 5.86 -4.12 -27.53
CA SER A 295 4.47 -4.52 -27.32
C SER A 295 3.52 -3.56 -28.03
N TRP A 296 3.70 -2.25 -27.86
CA TRP A 296 2.87 -1.25 -28.54
C TRP A 296 2.97 -1.30 -30.07
N GLY A 297 4.15 -1.59 -30.61
CA GLY A 297 4.36 -1.79 -32.06
C GLY A 297 3.58 -2.97 -32.65
N ARG A 298 3.01 -3.85 -31.81
CA ARG A 298 2.25 -5.04 -32.25
C ARG A 298 0.73 -4.83 -32.27
N THR A 299 0.25 -3.60 -32.11
CA THR A 299 -1.17 -3.25 -32.28
C THR A 299 -1.37 -2.11 -33.26
N LYS A 300 -2.47 -2.14 -34.01
CA LYS A 300 -2.93 -1.02 -34.86
C LYS A 300 -3.93 -0.11 -34.14
N LEU A 301 -4.24 -0.39 -32.88
CA LEU A 301 -5.25 0.29 -32.08
C LEU A 301 -4.68 0.65 -30.69
N PRO A 302 -3.60 1.44 -30.60
CA PRO A 302 -2.92 1.69 -29.33
C PRO A 302 -3.83 2.32 -28.27
N ASP A 303 -4.62 3.34 -28.61
CA ASP A 303 -5.52 4.00 -27.64
C ASP A 303 -6.56 3.04 -27.05
N LYS A 304 -7.21 2.23 -27.92
CA LYS A 304 -8.14 1.21 -27.45
C LYS A 304 -7.45 0.21 -26.53
N ARG A 305 -6.23 -0.22 -26.86
CA ARG A 305 -5.51 -1.23 -26.06
C ARG A 305 -5.01 -0.68 -24.73
N ARG A 306 -4.62 0.60 -24.66
CA ARG A 306 -4.36 1.28 -23.39
C ARG A 306 -5.59 1.29 -22.50
N LYS A 307 -6.75 1.65 -23.06
CA LYS A 307 -8.02 1.63 -22.34
C LYS A 307 -8.38 0.23 -21.84
N ASP A 308 -8.37 -0.77 -22.74
CA ASP A 308 -8.65 -2.17 -22.38
C ASP A 308 -7.73 -2.64 -21.23
N PHE A 309 -6.45 -2.25 -21.25
CA PHE A 309 -5.45 -2.65 -20.25
C PHE A 309 -5.63 -1.95 -18.91
N GLY A 310 -5.84 -0.63 -18.89
CA GLY A 310 -6.12 0.11 -17.66
C GLY A 310 -7.41 -0.36 -16.99
N GLU A 311 -8.49 -0.56 -17.76
CA GLU A 311 -9.77 -1.06 -17.24
C GLU A 311 -9.64 -2.47 -16.65
N ALA A 312 -8.94 -3.38 -17.33
CA ALA A 312 -8.71 -4.74 -16.84
C ALA A 312 -7.93 -4.75 -15.52
N GLN A 313 -6.89 -3.93 -15.40
CA GLN A 313 -6.10 -3.81 -14.16
C GLN A 313 -6.94 -3.25 -13.00
N VAL A 314 -7.68 -2.16 -13.22
CA VAL A 314 -8.56 -1.58 -12.19
C VAL A 314 -9.61 -2.58 -11.72
N LEU A 315 -10.25 -3.31 -12.64
CA LEU A 315 -11.24 -4.32 -12.29
C LEU A 315 -10.63 -5.43 -11.44
N LEU A 316 -9.50 -5.99 -11.91
CA LEU A 316 -8.79 -7.06 -11.22
C LEU A 316 -8.38 -6.65 -9.80
N TYR A 317 -7.74 -5.50 -9.63
CA TYR A 317 -7.26 -5.06 -8.32
C TYR A 317 -8.42 -4.66 -7.39
N THR A 318 -9.49 -4.10 -7.95
CA THR A 318 -10.72 -3.82 -7.20
C THR A 318 -11.38 -5.10 -6.70
N GLU A 319 -11.32 -6.19 -7.46
CA GLU A 319 -11.90 -7.48 -7.06
C GLU A 319 -11.02 -8.22 -6.05
N LYS A 320 -9.73 -8.32 -6.34
CA LYS A 320 -8.83 -9.22 -5.62
C LYS A 320 -8.07 -8.59 -4.47
N ASN A 321 -7.78 -7.28 -4.48
CA ASN A 321 -6.76 -6.73 -3.57
C ASN A 321 -7.36 -5.80 -2.51
N GLY A 322 -6.66 -5.62 -1.39
CA GLY A 322 -7.06 -4.67 -0.35
C GLY A 322 -6.74 -3.22 -0.72
N GLY A 323 -5.82 -3.02 -1.66
CA GLY A 323 -5.49 -1.71 -2.20
C GLY A 323 -4.71 -1.80 -3.51
N SER A 324 -4.76 -0.74 -4.32
CA SER A 324 -3.89 -0.56 -5.47
C SER A 324 -3.44 0.89 -5.59
N TYR A 325 -2.19 1.12 -5.98
CA TYR A 325 -1.58 2.45 -6.08
C TYR A 325 -0.94 2.64 -7.46
N PHE A 326 -1.53 3.49 -8.29
CA PHE A 326 -1.00 3.77 -9.63
C PHE A 326 0.34 4.51 -9.52
N TRP A 327 1.38 4.03 -10.19
CA TRP A 327 2.66 4.71 -10.34
C TRP A 327 2.67 5.50 -11.66
N THR A 328 2.58 6.83 -11.63
CA THR A 328 2.52 7.77 -10.49
C THR A 328 1.52 8.90 -10.74
N TYR A 329 1.30 9.77 -9.75
CA TYR A 329 0.26 10.82 -9.83
C TYR A 329 0.46 11.80 -10.99
N LYS A 330 1.65 12.41 -11.10
CA LYS A 330 1.95 13.40 -12.14
C LYS A 330 3.44 13.58 -12.38
N PHE A 331 3.76 14.19 -13.52
CA PHE A 331 5.11 14.58 -13.95
C PHE A 331 5.28 16.10 -13.93
N SER A 332 6.52 16.59 -13.76
CA SER A 332 6.77 18.05 -13.69
C SER A 332 6.43 18.80 -14.98
N ASP A 333 6.49 18.10 -16.12
CA ASP A 333 6.18 18.66 -17.44
C ASP A 333 4.77 18.31 -17.95
N GLY A 334 4.01 17.53 -17.17
CA GLY A 334 2.67 17.06 -17.53
C GLY A 334 2.62 16.13 -18.75
N ARG A 335 3.69 15.37 -19.03
CA ARG A 335 3.80 14.44 -20.16
C ARG A 335 4.37 13.08 -19.77
N GLY A 336 3.88 12.49 -18.68
CA GLY A 336 4.34 11.16 -18.26
C GLY A 336 3.73 9.99 -19.04
N GLY A 337 2.75 10.26 -19.91
CA GLY A 337 2.14 9.23 -20.75
C GLY A 337 1.51 8.13 -19.89
N GLU A 338 1.82 6.87 -20.19
CA GLU A 338 1.26 5.71 -19.48
C GLU A 338 1.69 5.56 -18.01
N TRP A 339 2.65 6.37 -17.56
CA TRP A 339 3.05 6.53 -16.17
C TRP A 339 2.35 7.67 -15.45
N ASP A 340 1.59 8.54 -16.15
CA ASP A 340 0.91 9.68 -15.55
C ASP A 340 -0.56 9.36 -15.26
N PHE A 341 -0.93 9.30 -13.97
CA PHE A 341 -2.29 9.02 -13.55
C PHE A 341 -3.28 10.06 -14.09
N ARG A 342 -2.91 11.35 -14.13
CA ARG A 342 -3.82 12.39 -14.62
C ARG A 342 -4.13 12.16 -16.09
N GLU A 343 -3.12 11.90 -16.92
CA GLU A 343 -3.34 11.58 -18.34
C GLU A 343 -4.19 10.33 -18.50
N MET A 344 -3.88 9.25 -17.77
CA MET A 344 -4.63 7.99 -17.87
C MET A 344 -6.06 8.10 -17.34
N ASN A 345 -6.30 8.93 -16.32
CA ASN A 345 -7.63 9.19 -15.79
C ASN A 345 -8.46 10.09 -16.71
N GLU A 346 -7.88 11.18 -17.22
CA GLU A 346 -8.55 12.11 -18.14
C GLU A 346 -8.89 11.45 -19.48
N ALA A 347 -8.06 10.49 -19.93
CA ALA A 347 -8.35 9.65 -21.10
C ALA A 347 -9.40 8.55 -20.83
N GLY A 348 -9.77 8.32 -19.56
CA GLY A 348 -10.70 7.28 -19.16
C GLY A 348 -10.12 5.86 -19.23
N ASN A 349 -8.79 5.72 -19.18
CA ASN A 349 -8.10 4.43 -19.10
C ASN A 349 -8.07 3.90 -17.67
N VAL A 350 -8.01 4.79 -16.68
CA VAL A 350 -8.00 4.45 -15.25
C VAL A 350 -9.10 5.23 -14.55
N VAL A 351 -10.17 4.53 -14.15
CA VAL A 351 -11.32 5.12 -13.44
C VAL A 351 -11.63 4.28 -12.21
N TYR A 352 -11.34 4.82 -11.03
CA TYR A 352 -11.69 4.14 -9.79
C TYR A 352 -13.21 4.12 -9.55
N PRO A 353 -13.75 3.02 -9.01
CA PRO A 353 -15.18 2.91 -8.75
C PRO A 353 -15.62 3.96 -7.72
N GLY A 354 -16.81 4.51 -7.93
CA GLY A 354 -17.45 5.40 -6.96
C GLY A 354 -18.02 4.65 -5.75
N PRO A 355 -18.54 5.39 -4.75
CA PRO A 355 -19.18 4.81 -3.58
C PRO A 355 -20.31 3.84 -3.95
N LYS A 356 -20.36 2.68 -3.28
CA LYS A 356 -21.48 1.76 -3.41
C LYS A 356 -22.72 2.30 -2.67
N PRO A 357 -23.93 2.19 -3.25
CA PRO A 357 -25.14 2.64 -2.58
C PRO A 357 -25.42 1.78 -1.34
N LEU A 358 -25.99 2.39 -0.30
CA LEU A 358 -26.47 1.64 0.85
C LEU A 358 -27.59 0.67 0.47
N PRO A 359 -27.68 -0.51 1.11
CA PRO A 359 -28.80 -1.41 0.92
C PRO A 359 -30.10 -0.75 1.39
N LYS A 360 -31.23 -1.14 0.77
CA LYS A 360 -32.56 -0.62 1.12
C LYS A 360 -32.97 -0.88 2.57
N SER A 361 -32.46 -1.96 3.16
CA SER A 361 -32.61 -2.28 4.58
C SER A 361 -31.22 -2.43 5.21
N LEU A 362 -31.09 -1.99 6.46
CA LEU A 362 -29.89 -2.21 7.27
C LEU A 362 -29.89 -3.59 7.94
N ASP A 363 -31.02 -4.29 7.92
CA ASP A 363 -31.09 -5.67 8.39
C ASP A 363 -30.38 -6.62 7.41
N PRO A 364 -29.73 -7.69 7.89
CA PRO A 364 -29.12 -8.67 7.02
C PRO A 364 -30.13 -9.28 6.03
N PRO A 365 -29.79 -9.41 4.73
CA PRO A 365 -30.66 -10.05 3.76
C PRO A 365 -31.00 -11.49 4.16
N LYS A 366 -32.18 -11.96 3.76
CA LYS A 366 -32.62 -13.34 4.07
C LYS A 366 -31.58 -14.40 3.67
N ALA A 367 -30.92 -14.23 2.52
CA ALA A 367 -29.88 -15.15 2.07
C ALA A 367 -28.65 -15.18 3.00
N PHE A 368 -28.27 -14.03 3.58
CA PHE A 368 -27.19 -13.94 4.56
C PHE A 368 -27.57 -14.66 5.86
N VAL A 369 -28.77 -14.39 6.38
CA VAL A 369 -29.29 -15.04 7.59
C VAL A 369 -29.38 -16.56 7.41
N GLN A 370 -29.91 -17.02 6.28
CA GLN A 370 -30.00 -18.45 5.96
C GLN A 370 -28.63 -19.11 5.88
N LYS A 371 -27.63 -18.45 5.27
CA LYS A 371 -26.27 -18.99 5.19
C LYS A 371 -25.61 -19.05 6.56
N ARG A 372 -25.72 -17.98 7.36
CA ARG A 372 -25.25 -17.95 8.76
C ARG A 372 -25.83 -19.11 9.56
N ASP A 373 -27.15 -19.26 9.56
CA ASP A 373 -27.82 -20.26 10.40
C ASP A 373 -27.46 -21.70 9.94
N SER A 374 -27.35 -21.93 8.63
CA SER A 374 -26.86 -23.22 8.08
C SER A 374 -25.43 -23.53 8.51
N GLU A 375 -24.48 -22.59 8.37
CA GLU A 375 -23.09 -22.83 8.77
C GLU A 375 -22.93 -22.93 10.28
N TYR A 376 -23.76 -22.22 11.05
CA TYR A 376 -23.81 -22.37 12.50
C TYR A 376 -24.23 -23.79 12.90
N GLU A 377 -25.29 -24.33 12.29
CA GLU A 377 -25.73 -25.71 12.55
C GLU A 377 -24.65 -26.73 12.15
N GLU A 378 -24.03 -26.58 10.98
CA GLU A 378 -22.93 -27.42 10.52
C GLU A 378 -21.73 -27.36 11.49
N HIS A 379 -21.34 -26.16 11.93
CA HIS A 379 -20.24 -25.94 12.87
C HIS A 379 -20.51 -26.58 14.23
N VAL A 380 -21.68 -26.32 14.83
CA VAL A 380 -22.10 -26.92 16.11
C VAL A 380 -22.08 -28.44 16.02
N ASN A 381 -22.70 -28.99 14.97
CA ASN A 381 -22.75 -30.43 14.76
C ASN A 381 -21.35 -31.01 14.62
N TYR A 382 -20.48 -30.43 13.79
CA TYR A 382 -19.13 -30.93 13.59
C TYR A 382 -18.34 -30.98 14.91
N TRP A 383 -18.20 -29.84 15.60
CA TRP A 383 -17.32 -29.75 16.78
C TRP A 383 -17.85 -30.51 17.99
N THR A 384 -19.17 -30.54 18.19
CA THR A 384 -19.79 -31.35 19.25
C THR A 384 -19.55 -32.85 19.03
N HIS A 385 -19.51 -33.32 17.78
CA HIS A 385 -19.27 -34.73 17.47
C HIS A 385 -17.78 -35.10 17.43
N GLN A 386 -16.90 -34.21 16.97
CA GLN A 386 -15.45 -34.49 16.86
C GLN A 386 -14.74 -34.51 18.22
N CYS A 387 -15.20 -33.67 19.16
CA CYS A 387 -14.60 -33.55 20.49
C CYS A 387 -15.62 -33.84 21.59
N PRO A 388 -16.11 -35.10 21.70
CA PRO A 388 -17.13 -35.45 22.68
C PRO A 388 -16.59 -35.23 24.10
N GLY A 389 -17.21 -34.32 24.84
CA GLY A 389 -16.83 -33.96 26.22
C GLY A 389 -16.16 -32.60 26.37
N GLU A 390 -15.84 -31.91 25.27
CA GLU A 390 -15.41 -30.51 25.31
C GLU A 390 -16.63 -29.56 25.28
N THR A 391 -16.54 -28.43 25.99
CA THR A 391 -17.58 -27.39 25.98
C THR A 391 -17.10 -26.21 25.15
N PHE A 392 -17.70 -26.00 23.99
CA PHE A 392 -17.40 -24.91 23.06
C PHE A 392 -18.24 -23.65 23.36
N CYS A 393 -17.90 -22.53 22.72
CA CYS A 393 -18.66 -21.29 22.81
C CYS A 393 -19.29 -20.94 21.46
N HIS A 394 -20.14 -21.84 20.94
CA HIS A 394 -20.74 -21.70 19.61
C HIS A 394 -21.49 -20.39 19.37
N ALA A 395 -21.99 -19.73 20.43
CA ALA A 395 -22.58 -18.40 20.33
C ALA A 395 -21.64 -17.38 19.66
N LEU A 396 -20.32 -17.51 19.85
CA LEU A 396 -19.30 -16.69 19.20
C LEU A 396 -19.29 -16.85 17.68
N PHE A 397 -19.58 -18.05 17.17
CA PHE A 397 -19.68 -18.27 15.72
C PHE A 397 -20.86 -17.47 15.15
N LYS A 398 -22.02 -17.51 15.79
CA LYS A 398 -23.18 -16.72 15.35
C LYS A 398 -22.91 -15.21 15.45
N GLN A 399 -22.28 -14.79 16.54
CA GLN A 399 -21.88 -13.40 16.74
C GLN A 399 -20.92 -12.90 15.64
N GLY A 400 -19.91 -13.70 15.25
CA GLY A 400 -18.95 -13.30 14.22
C GLY A 400 -19.61 -13.01 12.86
N TRP A 401 -20.64 -13.76 12.49
CA TRP A 401 -21.44 -13.45 11.30
C TRP A 401 -22.21 -12.14 11.42
N ASP A 402 -22.85 -11.90 12.56
CA ASP A 402 -23.65 -10.69 12.79
C ASP A 402 -22.78 -9.43 12.87
N ASP A 403 -21.61 -9.54 13.49
CA ASP A 403 -20.60 -8.48 13.53
C ASP A 403 -20.00 -8.22 12.15
N ALA A 404 -19.74 -9.25 11.33
CA ALA A 404 -19.26 -9.06 9.96
C ALA A 404 -20.24 -8.27 9.07
N TRP A 405 -21.56 -8.48 9.23
CA TRP A 405 -22.57 -7.66 8.56
C TRP A 405 -22.54 -6.21 9.03
N THR A 406 -22.51 -6.02 10.35
CA THR A 406 -22.49 -4.69 10.98
C THR A 406 -21.24 -3.89 10.58
N ASP A 407 -20.08 -4.55 10.57
CA ASP A 407 -18.80 -3.98 10.18
C ASP A 407 -18.83 -3.61 8.68
N SER A 408 -19.39 -4.45 7.80
CA SER A 408 -19.54 -4.13 6.37
C SER A 408 -20.40 -2.89 6.15
N LEU A 409 -21.50 -2.74 6.90
CA LEU A 409 -22.34 -1.54 6.86
C LEU A 409 -21.61 -0.30 7.37
N PHE A 410 -20.67 -0.43 8.33
CA PHE A 410 -19.87 0.69 8.79
C PHE A 410 -19.03 1.28 7.65
N PHE A 411 -18.34 0.45 6.85
CA PHE A 411 -17.58 0.94 5.70
C PHE A 411 -18.49 1.57 4.65
N LEU A 412 -19.61 0.93 4.30
CA LEU A 412 -20.56 1.45 3.31
C LEU A 412 -21.17 2.79 3.69
N LYS A 413 -21.52 2.98 4.96
CA LYS A 413 -22.04 4.27 5.48
C LYS A 413 -21.03 5.40 5.35
N ASN A 414 -19.74 5.07 5.24
CA ASN A 414 -18.63 5.99 5.04
C ASN A 414 -18.12 5.96 3.58
N ASN A 415 -19.00 5.67 2.61
CA ASN A 415 -18.69 5.66 1.18
C ASN A 415 -17.50 4.77 0.80
N SER A 416 -17.26 3.71 1.57
CA SER A 416 -16.11 2.82 1.45
C SER A 416 -16.56 1.36 1.49
N VAL A 417 -15.65 0.44 1.17
CA VAL A 417 -15.83 -1.00 1.38
C VAL A 417 -14.64 -1.56 2.14
N LEU A 418 -14.81 -2.68 2.83
CA LEU A 418 -13.72 -3.35 3.53
C LEU A 418 -12.71 -3.89 2.51
N GLY A 419 -11.44 -3.51 2.65
CA GLY A 419 -10.33 -3.91 1.79
C GLY A 419 -9.52 -5.08 2.34
N TYR A 420 -9.34 -5.14 3.66
CA TYR A 420 -8.50 -6.12 4.34
C TYR A 420 -9.31 -7.00 5.31
N PRO A 421 -10.22 -7.86 4.82
CA PRO A 421 -11.14 -8.62 5.66
C PRO A 421 -10.42 -9.56 6.64
N ARG A 422 -9.25 -10.08 6.25
CA ARG A 422 -8.48 -11.03 7.07
C ARG A 422 -7.85 -10.37 8.30
N ILE A 423 -7.08 -9.28 8.12
CA ILE A 423 -6.54 -8.51 9.25
C ILE A 423 -7.68 -7.92 10.09
N TRP A 424 -8.74 -7.43 9.43
CA TRP A 424 -9.91 -6.91 10.15
C TRP A 424 -10.51 -7.95 11.08
N ALA A 425 -10.77 -9.17 10.58
CA ALA A 425 -11.30 -10.26 11.39
C ALA A 425 -10.38 -10.62 12.57
N GLN A 426 -9.06 -10.63 12.38
CA GLN A 426 -8.10 -10.87 13.45
C GLN A 426 -8.13 -9.77 14.52
N MET A 427 -8.14 -8.50 14.11
CA MET A 427 -8.24 -7.36 15.04
C MET A 427 -9.56 -7.41 15.82
N ARG A 428 -10.68 -7.65 15.13
CA ARG A 428 -12.00 -7.78 15.76
C ARG A 428 -12.04 -8.93 16.74
N THR A 429 -11.44 -10.07 16.40
CA THR A 429 -11.33 -11.24 17.29
C THR A 429 -10.58 -10.88 18.57
N ARG A 430 -9.43 -10.18 18.48
CA ARG A 430 -8.66 -9.74 19.66
C ARG A 430 -9.44 -8.74 20.53
N THR A 431 -10.32 -7.94 19.93
CA THR A 431 -11.12 -6.92 20.62
C THR A 431 -12.37 -7.50 21.29
N VAL A 432 -13.09 -8.40 20.61
CA VAL A 432 -14.36 -8.97 21.08
C VAL A 432 -14.14 -10.16 22.02
N CYS A 433 -13.09 -10.94 21.77
CA CYS A 433 -12.80 -12.18 22.48
C CYS A 433 -11.41 -12.17 23.14
N PRO A 434 -11.07 -11.15 23.98
CA PRO A 434 -9.76 -11.08 24.61
C PRO A 434 -9.54 -12.30 25.52
N ASP A 435 -8.37 -12.95 25.39
CA ASP A 435 -7.95 -14.10 26.19
C ASP A 435 -8.94 -15.29 26.20
N ASN A 436 -9.79 -15.41 25.19
CA ASN A 436 -10.78 -16.48 25.09
C ASN A 436 -10.23 -17.66 24.27
N LYS A 437 -10.13 -18.85 24.88
CA LYS A 437 -9.68 -20.08 24.20
C LYS A 437 -10.54 -20.47 22.99
N TYR A 438 -11.77 -19.99 22.89
CA TYR A 438 -12.71 -20.22 21.80
C TYR A 438 -12.83 -19.03 20.83
N ALA A 439 -11.93 -18.04 20.91
CA ALA A 439 -11.90 -16.89 19.99
C ALA A 439 -11.79 -17.31 18.51
N TRP A 440 -11.23 -18.49 18.23
CA TRP A 440 -11.16 -19.06 16.89
C TRP A 440 -12.53 -19.30 16.26
N GLU A 441 -13.59 -19.58 17.04
CA GLU A 441 -14.95 -19.74 16.53
C GLU A 441 -15.49 -18.43 15.95
N TYR A 442 -15.21 -17.31 16.62
CA TYR A 442 -15.54 -15.97 16.16
C TYR A 442 -14.74 -15.58 14.90
N LEU A 443 -13.42 -15.81 14.91
CA LEU A 443 -12.56 -15.53 13.76
C LEU A 443 -13.01 -16.31 12.52
N HIS A 444 -13.27 -17.61 12.69
CA HIS A 444 -13.75 -18.48 11.62
C HIS A 444 -15.07 -17.95 11.05
N ALA A 445 -16.03 -17.62 11.90
CA ALA A 445 -17.30 -17.04 11.47
C ALA A 445 -17.15 -15.74 10.66
N MET A 446 -16.31 -14.80 11.12
CA MET A 446 -16.07 -13.56 10.39
C MET A 446 -15.48 -13.83 8.99
N GLN A 447 -14.49 -14.71 8.88
CA GLN A 447 -13.87 -15.08 7.61
C GLN A 447 -14.89 -15.68 6.63
N ARG A 448 -15.75 -16.59 7.12
CA ARG A 448 -16.83 -17.19 6.34
C ARG A 448 -17.87 -16.16 5.88
N ALA A 449 -18.24 -15.24 6.77
CA ALA A 449 -19.20 -14.19 6.47
C ALA A 449 -18.68 -13.22 5.40
N PHE A 450 -17.42 -12.78 5.49
CA PHE A 450 -16.81 -11.91 4.47
C PHE A 450 -16.69 -12.60 3.11
N GLN A 451 -16.30 -13.88 3.08
CA GLN A 451 -16.26 -14.67 1.83
C GLN A 451 -17.65 -14.75 1.17
N PHE A 452 -18.71 -14.93 1.96
CA PHE A 452 -20.07 -14.92 1.45
C PHE A 452 -20.49 -13.54 0.91
N LEU A 453 -20.14 -12.47 1.61
CA LEU A 453 -20.47 -11.10 1.21
C LEU A 453 -19.76 -10.68 -0.09
N LYS A 454 -18.51 -11.11 -0.32
CA LYS A 454 -17.78 -10.90 -1.59
C LYS A 454 -18.45 -11.62 -2.77
N THR A 455 -18.81 -12.90 -2.60
CA THR A 455 -19.26 -13.77 -3.71
C THR A 455 -20.73 -13.66 -4.08
N LYS A 456 -21.61 -13.35 -3.11
CA LYS A 456 -23.08 -13.42 -3.30
C LYS A 456 -23.80 -12.14 -2.87
N GLY A 457 -23.11 -11.22 -2.21
CA GLY A 457 -23.74 -10.13 -1.47
C GLY A 457 -24.17 -8.93 -2.31
N ASN A 458 -23.44 -8.55 -3.37
CA ASN A 458 -23.50 -7.17 -3.90
C ASN A 458 -23.34 -6.08 -2.81
N VAL A 459 -22.88 -6.45 -1.60
CA VAL A 459 -22.78 -5.55 -0.42
C VAL A 459 -21.32 -5.18 -0.16
N LEU A 460 -20.35 -6.04 -0.49
CA LEU A 460 -18.92 -5.72 -0.40
C LEU A 460 -18.28 -5.54 -1.77
#